data_AF-A0A7J5D836-F1
#
_entry.id   AF-A0A7J5D836-F1
#
_cell.length_a   1.000
_cell.length_b   1.000
_cell.length_c   1.000
_cell.angle_alpha   90.00
_cell.angle_beta   90.00
_cell.angle_gamma   90.00
#
_symmetry.space_group_name_H-M   'P 1'
#
loop_
_entity.id
_entity.type
_entity.pdbx_description
1 polymer ?
#
loop_
_entity_poly.entity_id
_entity_poly.type
_entity_poly.pdbx_seq_one_letter_code
_entity_poly.pdbx_strand_id
1 'polypeptide(L)'
;MVIDYAAVFQALPGAVALLAPDLVFADANLAWLRQAGRSRDQVVGRYLFDAFPGNPWDPTASGARHLEASLRAVLANREIDMDLQRYDVESAQRPGHWEERYWSSVNAPLFAPDGHIALVIHRVEEVTDLLRAASRPDGSRQLEAELFSRMRQLHEVNERLRRAHAREREVALSLQRAMLPVPPPIGHHRFAVRYRPAVGSLNVCGDWYDLVQLQDGDKIAVAVGDVVGHGLKAAGIMGQLRSALSATSLVATGPAQALEVLDRYAHCVTGAESTTAVTAFIDFSRHLITYSSAGHPPPVLLRGDGTVELLDRATDPPLDAAFESSPRPEATTAVTDGGTLLLYTDGLIERRHQDIDTGLSQLTDTLIRHKELSTPEALADAVMNDLIPAEGVTDDTALVVVSL
;
A
#
# COMPACT_ATOMS: atom_id res chain seq x y z
N MET A 1 -17.86 -1.15 14.98
CA MET A 1 -18.00 0.19 15.60
C MET A 1 -18.48 1.13 14.51
N VAL A 2 -19.66 1.75 14.65
CA VAL A 2 -20.11 2.78 13.70
C VAL A 2 -19.47 4.09 14.13
N ILE A 3 -18.76 4.76 13.23
CA ILE A 3 -18.08 6.02 13.51
C ILE A 3 -19.11 7.15 13.41
N ASP A 4 -19.24 7.95 14.47
CA ASP A 4 -20.03 9.19 14.43
C ASP A 4 -19.21 10.31 13.79
N TYR A 5 -19.35 10.45 12.46
CA TYR A 5 -18.62 11.46 11.69
C TYR A 5 -19.01 12.90 12.03
N ALA A 6 -20.21 13.13 12.58
CA ALA A 6 -20.61 14.47 13.02
C ALA A 6 -19.82 14.88 14.28
N ALA A 7 -19.71 13.97 15.25
CA ALA A 7 -18.87 14.17 16.43
C ALA A 7 -17.39 14.34 16.05
N VAL A 8 -16.88 13.53 15.11
CA VAL A 8 -15.50 13.67 14.60
C VAL A 8 -15.29 15.04 13.96
N PHE A 9 -16.18 15.46 13.05
CA PHE A 9 -16.08 16.76 12.37
C PHE A 9 -16.02 17.92 13.38
N GLN A 10 -16.89 17.91 14.39
CA GLN A 10 -16.91 18.94 15.43
C GLN A 10 -15.65 18.93 16.31
N ALA A 11 -15.02 17.78 16.49
CA ALA A 11 -13.79 17.62 17.28
C ALA A 11 -12.49 17.83 16.48
N LEU A 12 -12.55 18.03 15.16
CA LEU A 12 -11.35 18.25 14.34
C LEU A 12 -10.58 19.49 14.84
N PRO A 13 -9.24 19.39 14.99
CA PRO A 13 -8.43 20.49 15.52
C PRO A 13 -8.28 21.65 14.53
N GLY A 14 -8.35 21.38 13.22
CA GLY A 14 -8.31 22.42 12.19
C GLY A 14 -9.66 23.11 12.03
N ALA A 15 -9.65 24.42 11.73
CA ALA A 15 -10.84 25.18 11.40
C ALA A 15 -11.37 24.78 10.02
N VAL A 16 -12.53 24.13 9.98
CA VAL A 16 -13.17 23.66 8.74
C VAL A 16 -14.63 24.10 8.69
N ALA A 17 -15.01 24.64 7.54
CA ALA A 17 -16.39 24.89 7.15
C ALA A 17 -16.78 24.01 5.95
N LEU A 18 -18.07 23.69 5.87
CA LEU A 18 -18.69 23.02 4.74
C LEU A 18 -19.58 24.03 4.03
N LEU A 19 -19.31 24.25 2.74
CA LEU A 19 -20.06 25.17 1.90
C LEU A 19 -20.85 24.39 0.86
N ALA A 20 -22.09 24.79 0.61
CA ALA A 20 -22.82 24.33 -0.57
C ALA A 20 -22.23 24.95 -1.85
N PRO A 21 -22.55 24.43 -3.06
CA PRO A 21 -22.02 24.96 -4.32
C PRO A 21 -22.34 26.43 -4.60
N ASP A 22 -23.36 26.99 -3.95
CA ASP A 22 -23.71 28.42 -3.97
C ASP A 22 -22.94 29.24 -2.90
N LEU A 23 -21.97 28.62 -2.22
CA LEU A 23 -21.13 29.18 -1.15
C LEU A 23 -21.90 29.59 0.11
N VAL A 24 -23.07 28.97 0.34
CA VAL A 24 -23.79 29.06 1.61
C VAL A 24 -23.20 28.05 2.60
N PHE A 25 -23.02 28.46 3.86
CA PHE A 25 -22.55 27.55 4.91
C PHE A 25 -23.57 26.44 5.17
N ALA A 26 -23.20 25.20 4.86
CA ALA A 26 -23.94 24.01 5.25
C ALA A 26 -23.64 23.65 6.72
N ASP A 27 -22.37 23.74 7.14
CA ASP A 27 -21.97 23.60 8.54
C ASP A 27 -20.57 24.21 8.81
N ALA A 28 -20.19 24.36 10.08
CA ALA A 28 -18.85 24.72 10.50
C ALA A 28 -18.50 24.02 11.82
N ASN A 29 -17.24 23.60 11.98
CA ASN A 29 -16.81 22.92 13.19
C ASN A 29 -16.45 23.90 14.33
N LEU A 30 -16.31 23.37 15.55
CA LEU A 30 -16.01 24.18 16.73
C LEU A 30 -14.70 24.97 16.60
N ALA A 31 -13.67 24.42 15.97
CA ALA A 31 -12.41 25.13 15.73
C ALA A 31 -12.62 26.35 14.83
N TRP A 32 -13.39 26.20 13.75
CA TRP A 32 -13.71 27.28 12.84
C TRP A 32 -14.54 28.38 13.51
N LEU A 33 -15.58 28.01 14.24
CA LEU A 33 -16.44 28.97 14.94
C LEU A 33 -15.68 29.78 16.00
N ARG A 34 -14.77 29.12 16.75
CA ARG A 34 -13.89 29.80 17.71
C ARG A 34 -12.96 30.80 17.01
N GLN A 35 -12.33 30.39 15.91
CA GLN A 35 -11.41 31.24 15.16
C GLN A 35 -12.13 32.43 14.51
N ALA A 36 -13.34 32.20 13.99
CA ALA A 36 -14.18 33.24 13.39
C ALA A 36 -14.85 34.17 14.41
N GLY A 37 -14.89 33.80 15.70
CA GLY A 37 -15.57 34.56 16.74
C GLY A 37 -17.09 34.66 16.55
N ARG A 38 -17.71 33.68 15.88
CA ARG A 38 -19.15 33.64 15.58
C ARG A 38 -19.77 32.34 16.10
N SER A 39 -21.06 32.37 16.46
CA SER A 39 -21.81 31.15 16.77
C SER A 39 -22.29 30.45 15.50
N ARG A 40 -22.61 29.16 15.61
CA ARG A 40 -23.13 28.36 14.49
C ARG A 40 -24.38 28.99 13.85
N ASP A 41 -25.32 29.47 14.68
CA ASP A 41 -26.58 30.08 14.23
C ASP A 41 -26.37 31.42 13.49
N GLN A 42 -25.22 32.06 13.67
CA GLN A 42 -24.86 33.28 12.96
C GLN A 42 -24.27 33.01 11.57
N VAL A 43 -23.90 31.76 11.27
CA VAL A 43 -23.10 31.41 10.09
C VAL A 43 -23.84 30.41 9.19
N VAL A 44 -24.37 29.33 9.76
CA VAL A 44 -25.05 28.28 8.98
C VAL A 44 -26.29 28.83 8.28
N GLY A 45 -26.44 28.48 7.00
CA GLY A 45 -27.50 28.99 6.13
C GLY A 45 -27.27 30.39 5.57
N ARG A 46 -26.12 31.02 5.85
CA ARG A 46 -25.75 32.32 5.27
C ARG A 46 -24.71 32.17 4.18
N TYR A 47 -24.75 33.11 3.24
CA TYR A 47 -23.72 33.24 2.22
C TYR A 47 -22.39 33.67 2.85
N LEU A 48 -21.28 33.07 2.42
CA LEU A 48 -19.95 33.26 3.00
C LEU A 48 -19.58 34.74 3.16
N PHE A 49 -19.75 35.53 2.10
CA PHE A 49 -19.34 36.93 2.08
C PHE A 49 -20.35 37.89 2.71
N ASP A 50 -21.56 37.42 3.05
CA ASP A 50 -22.50 38.18 3.88
C ASP A 50 -22.17 38.01 5.36
N ALA A 51 -21.78 36.80 5.76
CA ALA A 51 -21.35 36.51 7.13
C ALA A 51 -19.98 37.12 7.44
N PHE A 52 -19.11 37.20 6.44
CA PHE A 52 -17.77 37.79 6.50
C PHE A 52 -17.60 38.71 5.29
N PRO A 53 -18.06 39.96 5.38
CA PRO A 53 -17.81 40.93 4.32
C PRO A 53 -16.35 41.36 4.31
N GLY A 54 -15.87 41.83 3.16
CA GLY A 54 -14.56 42.48 3.06
C GLY A 54 -14.54 43.82 3.80
N ASN A 55 -13.35 44.29 4.18
CA ASN A 55 -13.16 45.57 4.85
C ASN A 55 -13.70 46.74 4.00
N PRO A 56 -14.77 47.43 4.43
CA PRO A 56 -15.41 48.49 3.63
C PRO A 56 -14.54 49.75 3.52
N TRP A 57 -13.51 49.89 4.36
CA TRP A 57 -12.60 51.03 4.37
C TRP A 57 -11.31 50.79 3.60
N ASP A 58 -11.11 49.59 3.05
CA ASP A 58 -10.03 49.29 2.12
C ASP A 58 -10.61 48.82 0.77
N PRO A 59 -10.92 49.74 -0.16
CA PRO A 59 -11.44 49.40 -1.49
C PRO A 59 -10.46 48.56 -2.34
N THR A 60 -9.18 48.50 -1.92
CA THR A 60 -8.16 47.71 -2.59
C THR A 60 -8.04 46.29 -2.01
N ALA A 61 -8.73 45.98 -0.91
CA ALA A 61 -8.76 44.65 -0.32
C ALA A 61 -9.26 43.63 -1.36
N SER A 62 -8.36 42.73 -1.77
CA SER A 62 -8.63 41.68 -2.75
C SER A 62 -8.98 40.33 -2.13
N GLY A 63 -8.82 40.17 -0.80
CA GLY A 63 -8.98 38.88 -0.10
C GLY A 63 -10.33 38.21 -0.37
N ALA A 64 -11.44 38.93 -0.27
CA ALA A 64 -12.76 38.36 -0.58
C ALA A 64 -12.88 37.89 -2.04
N ARG A 65 -12.35 38.67 -2.99
CA ARG A 65 -12.38 38.32 -4.41
C ARG A 65 -11.47 37.13 -4.74
N HIS A 66 -10.30 37.04 -4.11
CA HIS A 66 -9.38 35.93 -4.29
C HIS A 66 -9.95 34.63 -3.72
N LEU A 67 -10.49 34.66 -2.49
CA LEU A 67 -11.19 33.52 -1.90
C LEU A 67 -12.35 33.04 -2.77
N GLU A 68 -13.16 33.98 -3.27
CA GLU A 68 -14.29 33.63 -4.15
C GLU A 68 -13.79 32.97 -5.44
N ALA A 69 -12.74 33.51 -6.07
CA ALA A 69 -12.15 32.92 -7.26
C ALA A 69 -11.62 31.50 -6.99
N SER A 70 -10.97 31.29 -5.84
CA SER A 70 -10.47 29.98 -5.42
C SER A 70 -11.60 28.96 -5.23
N LEU A 71 -12.65 29.33 -4.49
CA LEU A 71 -13.83 28.48 -4.27
C LEU A 71 -14.54 28.14 -5.60
N ARG A 72 -14.67 29.12 -6.50
CA ARG A 72 -15.25 28.91 -7.83
C ARG A 72 -14.36 28.05 -8.73
N ALA A 73 -13.04 28.15 -8.61
CA ALA A 73 -12.11 27.30 -9.33
C ALA A 73 -12.25 25.83 -8.91
N VAL A 74 -12.46 25.53 -7.62
CA VAL A 74 -12.77 24.18 -7.14
C VAL A 74 -14.06 23.65 -7.77
N LEU A 75 -15.11 24.49 -7.80
CA LEU A 75 -16.40 24.10 -8.38
C LEU A 75 -16.30 23.83 -9.89
N ALA A 76 -15.48 24.61 -10.61
CA ALA A 76 -15.30 24.47 -12.05
C ALA A 76 -14.37 23.31 -12.44
N ASN A 77 -13.19 23.25 -11.81
CA ASN A 77 -12.12 22.33 -12.17
C ASN A 77 -12.20 21.00 -11.44
N ARG A 78 -13.00 20.93 -10.36
CA ARG A 78 -13.18 19.73 -9.53
C ARG A 78 -11.85 19.25 -8.89
N GLU A 79 -10.90 20.16 -8.72
CA GLU A 79 -9.62 19.93 -8.07
C GLU A 79 -9.51 20.73 -6.77
N ILE A 80 -8.58 20.31 -5.89
CA ILE A 80 -8.23 21.07 -4.69
C ILE A 80 -7.54 22.36 -5.10
N ASP A 81 -7.97 23.49 -4.54
CA ASP A 81 -7.32 24.78 -4.68
C ASP A 81 -6.88 25.32 -3.33
N MET A 82 -5.75 26.01 -3.30
CA MET A 82 -5.19 26.59 -2.09
C MET A 82 -4.87 28.05 -2.33
N ASP A 83 -5.32 28.89 -1.39
CA ASP A 83 -5.09 30.32 -1.44
C ASP A 83 -4.62 30.86 -0.09
N LEU A 84 -3.53 31.64 -0.12
CA LEU A 84 -3.05 32.42 1.00
C LEU A 84 -3.47 33.85 0.72
N GLN A 85 -4.06 34.55 1.69
CA GLN A 85 -4.64 35.87 1.40
C GLN A 85 -4.68 36.76 2.64
N ARG A 86 -4.48 38.07 2.43
CA ARG A 86 -4.85 39.07 3.41
C ARG A 86 -6.35 39.24 3.38
N TYR A 87 -7.00 38.93 4.48
CA TYR A 87 -8.44 39.09 4.66
C TYR A 87 -8.65 39.68 6.05
N ASP A 88 -8.82 41.01 6.08
CA ASP A 88 -9.10 41.73 7.31
C ASP A 88 -10.45 41.31 7.86
N VAL A 89 -10.53 41.11 9.17
CA VAL A 89 -11.76 40.64 9.83
C VAL A 89 -12.18 41.65 10.87
N GLU A 90 -13.48 41.93 10.93
CA GLU A 90 -14.05 42.77 11.97
C GLU A 90 -13.88 42.10 13.36
N SER A 91 -13.43 42.89 14.33
CA SER A 91 -13.19 42.43 15.69
C SER A 91 -14.51 42.07 16.37
N ALA A 92 -14.66 40.81 16.77
CA ALA A 92 -15.84 40.34 17.49
C ALA A 92 -16.08 41.07 18.83
N GLN A 93 -15.02 41.62 19.44
CA GLN A 93 -15.09 42.35 20.70
C GLN A 93 -15.35 43.86 20.52
N ARG A 94 -15.06 44.40 19.32
CA ARG A 94 -15.14 45.83 19.01
C ARG A 94 -15.78 46.01 17.61
N PRO A 95 -17.12 45.98 17.52
CA PRO A 95 -17.82 46.23 16.26
C PRO A 95 -17.40 47.55 15.64
N GLY A 96 -17.16 47.56 14.33
CA GLY A 96 -16.61 48.69 13.58
C GLY A 96 -15.09 48.82 13.63
N HIS A 97 -14.36 47.90 14.27
CA HIS A 97 -12.89 47.88 14.23
C HIS A 97 -12.41 46.66 13.42
N TRP A 98 -11.59 46.89 12.39
CA TRP A 98 -11.08 45.82 11.52
C TRP A 98 -9.62 45.52 11.86
N GLU A 99 -9.30 44.24 11.91
CA GLU A 99 -7.98 43.74 12.23
C GLU A 99 -7.34 43.13 10.98
N GLU A 100 -6.10 43.54 10.70
CA GLU A 100 -5.31 42.95 9.63
C GLU A 100 -4.97 41.50 9.96
N ARG A 101 -5.46 40.58 9.13
CA ARG A 101 -5.25 39.14 9.28
C ARG A 101 -4.88 38.46 7.96
N TYR A 102 -4.10 37.40 8.08
CA TYR A 102 -3.65 36.58 6.96
C TYR A 102 -4.12 35.14 7.13
N TRP A 103 -4.68 34.60 6.05
CA TRP A 103 -5.36 33.31 6.06
C TRP A 103 -4.80 32.40 4.99
N SER A 104 -4.35 31.22 5.39
CA SER A 104 -4.05 30.10 4.50
C SER A 104 -5.30 29.23 4.39
N SER A 105 -5.84 29.07 3.19
CA SER A 105 -7.06 28.31 2.95
C SER A 105 -6.82 27.16 1.97
N VAL A 106 -7.44 26.01 2.25
CA VAL A 106 -7.48 24.84 1.36
C VAL A 106 -8.93 24.52 1.08
N ASN A 107 -9.30 24.55 -0.19
CA ASN A 107 -10.64 24.32 -0.70
C ASN A 107 -10.66 22.99 -1.45
N ALA A 108 -11.51 22.05 -1.03
CA ALA A 108 -11.58 20.71 -1.63
C ALA A 108 -13.02 20.32 -1.97
N PRO A 109 -13.27 19.70 -3.14
CA PRO A 109 -14.60 19.26 -3.50
C PRO A 109 -14.96 17.96 -2.77
N LEU A 110 -16.16 17.88 -2.22
CA LEU A 110 -16.77 16.65 -1.71
C LEU A 110 -17.84 16.18 -2.69
N PHE A 111 -17.63 15.01 -3.31
CA PHE A 111 -18.53 14.48 -4.33
C PHE A 111 -19.66 13.64 -3.74
N ALA A 112 -20.87 13.79 -4.28
CA ALA A 112 -21.96 12.85 -4.10
C ALA A 112 -21.70 11.55 -4.90
N PRO A 113 -22.42 10.44 -4.60
CA PRO A 113 -22.25 9.17 -5.30
C PRO A 113 -22.47 9.20 -6.82
N ASP A 114 -23.28 10.15 -7.30
CA ASP A 114 -23.55 10.39 -8.71
C ASP A 114 -22.50 11.31 -9.39
N GLY A 115 -21.48 11.72 -8.64
CA GLY A 115 -20.33 12.47 -9.14
C GLY A 115 -20.55 13.98 -9.25
N HIS A 116 -21.62 14.58 -8.76
CA HIS A 116 -21.67 16.05 -8.60
C HIS A 116 -20.99 16.50 -7.30
N ILE A 117 -20.56 17.76 -7.21
CA ILE A 117 -20.02 18.33 -5.96
C ILE A 117 -21.19 18.59 -5.01
N ALA A 118 -21.27 17.82 -3.94
CA ALA A 118 -22.27 17.99 -2.89
C ALA A 118 -21.93 19.18 -1.99
N LEU A 119 -20.65 19.31 -1.60
CA LEU A 119 -20.14 20.36 -0.72
C LEU A 119 -18.71 20.73 -1.11
N VAL A 120 -18.27 21.91 -0.70
CA VAL A 120 -16.87 22.33 -0.70
C VAL A 120 -16.39 22.35 0.75
N ILE A 121 -15.32 21.61 1.03
CA ILE A 121 -14.60 21.65 2.30
C ILE A 121 -13.69 22.86 2.27
N HIS A 122 -13.95 23.84 3.12
CA HIS A 122 -13.18 25.07 3.26
C HIS A 122 -12.41 25.03 4.59
N ARG A 123 -11.13 24.65 4.54
CA ARG A 123 -10.24 24.68 5.69
C ARG A 123 -9.48 26.00 5.72
N VAL A 124 -9.38 26.62 6.88
CA VAL A 124 -8.61 27.86 7.07
C VAL A 124 -7.63 27.75 8.23
N GLU A 125 -6.54 28.50 8.13
CA GLU A 125 -5.54 28.65 9.16
C GLU A 125 -5.07 30.11 9.18
N GLU A 126 -5.11 30.74 10.36
CA GLU A 126 -4.63 32.11 10.53
C GLU A 126 -3.11 32.07 10.70
N VAL A 127 -2.39 32.79 9.85
CA VAL A 127 -0.92 32.83 9.85
C VAL A 127 -0.37 34.24 10.14
N THR A 128 -1.22 35.11 10.70
CA THR A 128 -0.89 36.52 10.99
C THR A 128 0.37 36.66 11.85
N ASP A 129 0.47 35.92 12.95
CA ASP A 129 1.61 36.04 13.88
C ASP A 129 2.90 35.44 13.31
N LEU A 130 2.78 34.39 12.49
CA LEU A 130 3.91 33.81 11.77
C LEU A 130 4.52 34.82 10.79
N LEU A 131 3.66 35.58 10.09
CA LEU A 131 4.09 36.64 9.18
C LEU A 131 4.67 37.83 9.95
N ARG A 132 4.00 38.29 11.03
CA ARG A 132 4.50 39.39 11.88
C ARG A 132 5.85 39.07 12.52
N ALA A 133 6.07 37.83 12.95
CA ALA A 133 7.35 37.40 13.55
C ALA A 133 8.49 37.31 12.52
N ALA A 134 8.16 37.08 11.25
CA ALA A 134 9.14 37.05 10.16
C ALA A 134 9.50 38.45 9.62
N SER A 135 8.69 39.46 9.93
CA SER A 135 8.92 40.88 9.60
C SER A 135 9.74 41.59 10.68
N ARG A 136 10.90 42.17 10.32
CA ARG A 136 11.65 43.10 11.19
C ARG A 136 11.12 44.54 11.04
N PRO A 137 11.33 45.44 12.04
CA PRO A 137 10.65 46.73 12.12
C PRO A 137 10.87 47.69 10.93
N ASP A 138 11.92 47.50 10.12
CA ASP A 138 12.36 48.47 9.10
C ASP A 138 12.25 47.99 7.62
N GLY A 139 11.54 46.90 7.33
CA GLY A 139 11.46 46.30 5.98
C GLY A 139 10.04 45.99 5.52
N SER A 140 9.20 47.02 5.41
CA SER A 140 7.74 46.91 5.21
C SER A 140 7.34 46.35 3.83
N ARG A 141 6.41 45.37 3.82
CA ARG A 141 5.69 44.75 2.68
C ARG A 141 6.47 43.90 1.67
N GLN A 142 7.70 44.25 1.31
CA GLN A 142 8.43 43.52 0.25
C GLN A 142 8.95 42.16 0.73
N LEU A 143 9.44 42.08 1.97
CA LEU A 143 9.87 40.82 2.60
C LEU A 143 8.69 39.89 2.91
N GLU A 144 7.54 40.45 3.31
CA GLU A 144 6.30 39.71 3.51
C GLU A 144 5.80 39.08 2.21
N ALA A 145 5.81 39.85 1.11
CA ALA A 145 5.48 39.33 -0.21
C ALA A 145 6.45 38.22 -0.67
N GLU A 146 7.73 38.33 -0.32
CA GLU A 146 8.73 37.28 -0.63
C GLU A 146 8.50 36.01 0.19
N LEU A 147 8.26 36.12 1.49
CA LEU A 147 7.95 34.98 2.37
C LEU A 147 6.66 34.27 1.94
N PHE A 148 5.65 35.07 1.57
CA PHE A 148 4.38 34.58 1.03
C PHE A 148 4.60 33.80 -0.27
N SER A 149 5.38 34.36 -1.20
CA SER A 149 5.73 33.70 -2.46
C SER A 149 6.43 32.36 -2.20
N ARG A 150 7.39 32.33 -1.25
CA ARG A 150 8.10 31.11 -0.87
C ARG A 150 7.20 30.07 -0.22
N MET A 151 6.30 30.45 0.69
CA MET A 151 5.37 29.52 1.34
C MET A 151 4.41 28.89 0.30
N ARG A 152 3.88 29.70 -0.63
CA ARG A 152 3.04 29.20 -1.72
C ARG A 152 3.79 28.24 -2.62
N GLN A 153 5.02 28.58 -3.02
CA GLN A 153 5.89 27.71 -3.83
C GLN A 153 6.20 26.38 -3.13
N LEU A 154 6.56 26.42 -1.83
CA LEU A 154 6.85 25.21 -1.06
C LEU A 154 5.63 24.29 -0.96
N HIS A 155 4.45 24.87 -0.74
CA HIS A 155 3.23 24.08 -0.68
C HIS A 155 2.86 23.48 -2.05
N GLU A 156 2.98 24.25 -3.13
CA GLU A 156 2.74 23.77 -4.49
C GLU A 156 3.70 22.63 -4.87
N VAL A 157 4.98 22.76 -4.54
CA VAL A 157 5.98 21.70 -4.73
C VAL A 157 5.65 20.47 -3.88
N ASN A 158 5.25 20.65 -2.63
CA ASN A 158 4.84 19.53 -1.75
C ASN A 158 3.59 18.81 -2.28
N GLU A 159 2.59 19.54 -2.78
CA GLU A 159 1.39 18.93 -3.37
C GLU A 159 1.71 18.21 -4.68
N ARG A 160 2.56 18.79 -5.54
CA ARG A 160 3.07 18.09 -6.73
C ARG A 160 3.81 16.81 -6.37
N LEU A 161 4.66 16.86 -5.34
CA LEU A 161 5.38 15.69 -4.83
C LEU A 161 4.42 14.62 -4.30
N ARG A 162 3.41 15.01 -3.51
CA ARG A 162 2.36 14.09 -3.02
C ARG A 162 1.60 13.44 -4.16
N ARG A 163 1.16 14.22 -5.17
CA ARG A 163 0.45 13.71 -6.36
C ARG A 163 1.35 12.76 -7.17
N ALA A 164 2.63 13.10 -7.34
CA ALA A 164 3.60 12.24 -8.03
C ALA A 164 3.80 10.91 -7.30
N HIS A 165 4.06 10.93 -5.99
CA HIS A 165 4.21 9.71 -5.19
C HIS A 165 2.94 8.86 -5.16
N ALA A 166 1.75 9.49 -5.11
CA ALA A 166 0.49 8.76 -5.18
C ALA A 166 0.32 8.01 -6.51
N ARG A 167 0.69 8.67 -7.62
CA ARG A 167 0.67 8.06 -8.96
C ARG A 167 1.69 6.95 -9.11
N GLU A 168 2.91 7.14 -8.61
CA GLU A 168 3.94 6.08 -8.59
C GLU A 168 3.46 4.85 -7.81
N ARG A 169 2.84 5.06 -6.65
CA ARG A 169 2.25 3.98 -5.84
C ARG A 169 1.13 3.25 -6.57
N GLU A 170 0.26 3.97 -7.27
CA GLU A 170 -0.83 3.38 -8.06
C GLU A 170 -0.30 2.50 -9.20
N VAL A 171 0.74 2.98 -9.91
CA VAL A 171 1.41 2.22 -10.97
C VAL A 171 2.07 0.96 -10.41
N ALA A 172 2.78 1.08 -9.29
CA ALA A 172 3.43 -0.03 -8.60
C ALA A 172 2.43 -1.13 -8.22
N LEU A 173 1.32 -0.77 -7.56
CA LEU A 173 0.28 -1.73 -7.16
C LEU A 173 -0.40 -2.38 -8.37
N SER A 174 -0.63 -1.63 -9.44
CA SER A 174 -1.23 -2.15 -10.67
C SER A 174 -0.32 -3.15 -11.37
N LEU A 175 0.97 -2.85 -11.46
CA LEU A 175 1.98 -3.76 -12.00
C LEU A 175 2.07 -5.05 -11.17
N GLN A 176 2.11 -4.91 -9.84
CA GLN A 176 2.17 -6.06 -8.94
C GLN A 176 0.96 -6.98 -9.10
N ARG A 177 -0.26 -6.43 -9.18
CA ARG A 177 -1.48 -7.22 -9.42
C ARG A 177 -1.48 -7.92 -10.78
N ALA A 178 -0.93 -7.28 -11.81
CA ALA A 178 -0.78 -7.89 -13.12
C ALA A 178 0.27 -9.02 -13.11
N MET A 179 1.28 -8.90 -12.25
CA MET A 179 2.32 -9.92 -12.07
C MET A 179 1.93 -11.01 -11.07
N LEU A 180 1.09 -10.79 -10.08
CA LEU A 180 0.68 -11.85 -9.13
C LEU A 180 -0.83 -12.04 -9.21
N PRO A 181 -1.33 -12.57 -10.35
CA PRO A 181 -2.75 -12.82 -10.49
C PRO A 181 -3.20 -13.85 -9.45
N VAL A 182 -4.39 -13.66 -8.90
CA VAL A 182 -5.02 -14.70 -8.07
C VAL A 182 -5.17 -15.95 -8.95
N PRO A 183 -4.58 -17.09 -8.56
CA PRO A 183 -4.65 -18.30 -9.37
C PRO A 183 -6.13 -18.71 -9.54
N PRO A 184 -6.55 -19.11 -10.74
CA PRO A 184 -7.90 -19.63 -10.93
C PRO A 184 -8.07 -20.93 -10.13
N PRO A 185 -9.31 -21.34 -9.81
CA PRO A 185 -9.56 -22.66 -9.24
C PRO A 185 -8.94 -23.77 -10.12
N ILE A 186 -8.15 -24.66 -9.52
CA ILE A 186 -7.48 -25.75 -10.22
C ILE A 186 -8.24 -27.06 -9.96
N GLY A 187 -9.13 -27.42 -10.88
CA GLY A 187 -9.96 -28.61 -10.76
C GLY A 187 -10.76 -28.63 -9.45
N HIS A 188 -10.57 -29.68 -8.65
CA HIS A 188 -11.19 -29.84 -7.32
C HIS A 188 -10.23 -29.61 -6.15
N HIS A 189 -8.99 -29.18 -6.44
CA HIS A 189 -7.94 -29.03 -5.42
C HIS A 189 -8.14 -27.73 -4.64
N ARG A 190 -7.97 -27.81 -3.31
CA ARG A 190 -8.11 -26.67 -2.41
C ARG A 190 -6.73 -26.09 -2.11
N PHE A 191 -6.60 -24.78 -2.30
CA PHE A 191 -5.38 -24.05 -1.96
C PHE A 191 -5.72 -22.65 -1.47
N ALA A 192 -4.78 -22.03 -0.76
CA ALA A 192 -4.85 -20.63 -0.36
C ALA A 192 -3.52 -19.95 -0.66
N VAL A 193 -3.59 -18.67 -1.02
CA VAL A 193 -2.41 -17.82 -1.18
C VAL A 193 -2.54 -16.60 -0.27
N ARG A 194 -1.43 -16.23 0.37
CA ARG A 194 -1.28 -14.97 1.08
C ARG A 194 -0.03 -14.26 0.59
N TYR A 195 -0.16 -12.96 0.39
CA TYR A 195 0.93 -12.12 -0.02
C TYR A 195 0.93 -10.85 0.82
N ARG A 196 2.06 -10.53 1.46
CA ARG A 196 2.23 -9.36 2.32
C ARG A 196 3.51 -8.62 1.93
N PRO A 197 3.40 -7.41 1.35
CA PRO A 197 4.57 -6.58 1.08
C PRO A 197 5.25 -6.09 2.36
N ALA A 198 6.56 -5.83 2.30
CA ALA A 198 7.35 -5.22 3.35
C ALA A 198 6.86 -3.81 3.74
N VAL A 199 7.03 -3.42 5.01
CA VAL A 199 6.63 -2.09 5.49
C VAL A 199 7.63 -1.01 5.06
N GLY A 200 7.13 0.15 4.64
CA GLY A 200 7.93 1.36 4.44
C GLY A 200 8.52 1.54 3.04
N SER A 201 8.28 0.61 2.12
CA SER A 201 8.72 0.71 0.75
C SER A 201 7.54 1.04 -0.18
N LEU A 202 7.73 1.98 -1.11
CA LEU A 202 6.82 2.22 -2.24
C LEU A 202 6.91 1.08 -3.29
N ASN A 203 7.46 -0.06 -2.90
CA ASN A 203 8.16 -0.95 -3.79
C ASN A 203 7.27 -2.09 -4.26
N VAL A 204 7.30 -2.32 -5.56
CA VAL A 204 6.93 -3.61 -6.13
C VAL A 204 7.99 -4.63 -5.70
N CYS A 205 7.52 -5.80 -5.31
CA CYS A 205 8.29 -6.82 -4.60
C CYS A 205 9.05 -7.78 -5.54
N GLY A 206 10.10 -8.41 -5.00
CA GLY A 206 10.88 -9.48 -5.65
C GLY A 206 10.22 -10.86 -5.54
N ASP A 207 9.46 -11.08 -4.48
CA ASP A 207 8.74 -12.32 -4.20
C ASP A 207 7.62 -12.65 -5.20
N TRP A 208 7.52 -13.93 -5.56
CA TRP A 208 6.39 -14.46 -6.30
C TRP A 208 5.92 -15.83 -5.81
N TYR A 209 4.71 -16.17 -6.24
CA TYR A 209 4.18 -17.52 -6.18
C TYR A 209 3.57 -17.86 -7.56
N ASP A 210 3.44 -19.15 -7.85
CA ASP A 210 2.72 -19.64 -9.02
C ASP A 210 2.02 -20.97 -8.75
N LEU A 211 0.89 -21.19 -9.41
CA LEU A 211 0.15 -22.45 -9.39
C LEU A 211 -0.34 -22.77 -10.79
N VAL A 212 0.14 -23.89 -11.35
CA VAL A 212 -0.10 -24.29 -12.73
C VAL A 212 -0.69 -25.69 -12.76
N GLN A 213 -1.82 -25.86 -13.45
CA GLN A 213 -2.36 -27.18 -13.73
C GLN A 213 -1.51 -27.88 -14.80
N LEU A 214 -1.03 -29.09 -14.50
CA LEU A 214 -0.26 -29.91 -15.43
C LEU A 214 -1.20 -30.82 -16.24
N GLN A 215 -0.65 -31.53 -17.23
CA GLN A 215 -1.42 -32.43 -18.11
C GLN A 215 -2.26 -33.44 -17.30
N ASP A 216 -3.45 -33.74 -17.80
CA ASP A 216 -4.47 -34.65 -17.23
C ASP A 216 -5.22 -34.18 -15.98
N GLY A 217 -4.97 -32.96 -15.50
CA GLY A 217 -5.83 -32.28 -14.51
C GLY A 217 -5.66 -32.72 -13.05
N ASP A 218 -5.17 -33.94 -12.81
CA ASP A 218 -4.85 -34.52 -11.48
C ASP A 218 -3.43 -34.21 -11.00
N LYS A 219 -2.75 -33.29 -11.70
CA LYS A 219 -1.39 -32.84 -11.38
C LYS A 219 -1.31 -31.33 -11.36
N ILE A 220 -0.61 -30.80 -10.37
CA ILE A 220 -0.34 -29.36 -10.28
C ILE A 220 1.14 -29.10 -9.99
N ALA A 221 1.67 -28.02 -10.54
CA ALA A 221 2.94 -27.44 -10.14
C ALA A 221 2.66 -26.23 -9.24
N VAL A 222 3.39 -26.14 -8.13
CA VAL A 222 3.31 -25.04 -7.17
C VAL A 222 4.72 -24.53 -6.97
N ALA A 223 4.90 -23.22 -7.08
CA ALA A 223 6.21 -22.60 -6.96
C ALA A 223 6.16 -21.33 -6.13
N VAL A 224 7.28 -21.03 -5.48
CA VAL A 224 7.57 -19.77 -4.81
C VAL A 224 9.01 -19.39 -5.12
N GLY A 225 9.31 -18.11 -5.20
CA GLY A 225 10.69 -17.65 -5.24
C GLY A 225 10.82 -16.19 -4.91
N ASP A 226 12.07 -15.76 -4.78
CA ASP A 226 12.45 -14.40 -4.43
C ASP A 226 13.65 -13.92 -5.27
N VAL A 227 13.47 -12.74 -5.88
CA VAL A 227 14.48 -12.04 -6.67
C VAL A 227 15.20 -11.04 -5.78
N VAL A 228 16.52 -11.11 -5.78
CA VAL A 228 17.38 -10.19 -5.01
C VAL A 228 17.04 -8.72 -5.30
N GLY A 229 16.75 -8.00 -4.21
CA GLY A 229 16.49 -6.56 -4.23
C GLY A 229 15.00 -6.23 -4.35
N HIS A 230 14.69 -4.95 -4.57
CA HIS A 230 13.32 -4.46 -4.49
C HIS A 230 13.01 -3.37 -5.52
N GLY A 231 11.73 -3.10 -5.74
CA GLY A 231 11.24 -2.05 -6.62
C GLY A 231 10.99 -2.53 -8.06
N LEU A 232 10.69 -1.58 -8.95
CA LEU A 232 10.24 -1.89 -10.32
C LEU A 232 11.21 -2.76 -11.13
N LYS A 233 12.52 -2.64 -10.89
CA LYS A 233 13.52 -3.47 -11.57
C LYS A 233 13.42 -4.94 -11.13
N ALA A 234 13.40 -5.20 -9.82
CA ALA A 234 13.25 -6.54 -9.25
C ALA A 234 11.92 -7.17 -9.69
N ALA A 235 10.83 -6.39 -9.66
CA ALA A 235 9.52 -6.83 -10.13
C ALA A 235 9.50 -7.23 -11.62
N GLY A 236 10.20 -6.47 -12.48
CA GLY A 236 10.33 -6.82 -13.89
C GLY A 236 11.07 -8.15 -14.11
N ILE A 237 12.08 -8.44 -13.29
CA ILE A 237 12.83 -9.70 -13.33
C ILE A 237 11.95 -10.84 -12.78
N MET A 238 11.33 -10.63 -11.62
CA MET A 238 10.38 -11.57 -11.01
C MET A 238 9.28 -11.96 -12.01
N GLY A 239 8.67 -11.00 -12.71
CA GLY A 239 7.62 -11.29 -13.69
C GLY A 239 8.10 -12.16 -14.86
N GLN A 240 9.35 -11.95 -15.31
CA GLN A 240 9.99 -12.77 -16.34
C GLN A 240 10.27 -14.19 -15.83
N LEU A 241 10.88 -14.33 -14.65
CA LEU A 241 11.22 -15.63 -14.06
C LEU A 241 9.98 -16.45 -13.71
N ARG A 242 8.96 -15.84 -13.10
CA ARG A 242 7.68 -16.50 -12.83
C ARG A 242 7.06 -17.03 -14.12
N SER A 243 6.95 -16.20 -15.15
CA SER A 243 6.36 -16.60 -16.43
C SER A 243 7.16 -17.71 -17.12
N ALA A 244 8.49 -17.64 -17.04
CA ALA A 244 9.36 -18.69 -17.56
C ALA A 244 9.15 -20.01 -16.81
N LEU A 245 9.15 -20.01 -15.48
CA LEU A 245 8.91 -21.21 -14.67
C LEU A 245 7.53 -21.81 -14.91
N SER A 246 6.51 -20.96 -15.06
CA SER A 246 5.16 -21.37 -15.41
C SER A 246 5.14 -22.16 -16.73
N ALA A 247 5.78 -21.61 -17.76
CA ALA A 247 5.87 -22.24 -19.08
C ALA A 247 6.72 -23.50 -19.10
N THR A 248 7.86 -23.52 -18.39
CA THR A 248 8.73 -24.71 -18.33
C THR A 248 8.08 -25.84 -17.56
N SER A 249 7.29 -25.53 -16.53
CA SER A 249 6.56 -26.55 -15.75
C SER A 249 5.54 -27.32 -16.58
N LEU A 250 4.95 -26.71 -17.61
CA LEU A 250 3.98 -27.35 -18.50
C LEU A 250 4.59 -28.43 -19.41
N VAL A 251 5.90 -28.38 -19.64
CA VAL A 251 6.61 -29.27 -20.58
C VAL A 251 7.65 -30.15 -19.90
N ALA A 252 8.07 -29.80 -18.69
CA ALA A 252 9.06 -30.55 -17.93
C ALA A 252 8.48 -31.88 -17.41
N THR A 253 9.33 -32.90 -17.35
CA THR A 253 8.99 -34.20 -16.76
C THR A 253 8.91 -34.15 -15.23
N GLY A 254 9.55 -33.16 -14.62
CA GLY A 254 9.63 -32.96 -13.17
C GLY A 254 10.18 -31.59 -12.79
N PRO A 255 10.08 -31.20 -11.52
CA PRO A 255 10.51 -29.89 -11.01
C PRO A 255 11.99 -29.59 -11.24
N ALA A 256 12.90 -30.57 -11.14
CA ALA A 256 14.32 -30.32 -11.38
C ALA A 256 14.60 -29.86 -12.82
N GLN A 257 13.97 -30.53 -13.81
CA GLN A 257 14.11 -30.13 -15.21
C GLN A 257 13.49 -28.74 -15.46
N ALA A 258 12.38 -28.41 -14.79
CA ALA A 258 11.77 -27.08 -14.89
C ALA A 258 12.72 -25.99 -14.37
N LEU A 259 13.37 -26.22 -13.22
CA LEU A 259 14.37 -25.31 -12.65
C LEU A 259 15.66 -25.25 -13.47
N GLU A 260 16.13 -26.35 -14.07
CA GLU A 260 17.28 -26.31 -14.99
C GLU A 260 17.04 -25.41 -16.20
N VAL A 261 15.83 -25.41 -16.75
CA VAL A 261 15.46 -24.52 -17.85
C VAL A 261 15.36 -23.08 -17.36
N LEU A 262 14.78 -22.87 -16.17
CA LEU A 262 14.70 -21.55 -15.54
C LEU A 262 16.09 -20.97 -15.25
N ASP A 263 17.02 -21.78 -14.77
CA ASP A 263 18.41 -21.40 -14.48
C ASP A 263 19.13 -20.88 -15.74
N ARG A 264 19.00 -21.61 -16.85
CA ARG A 264 19.53 -21.14 -18.16
C ARG A 264 18.88 -19.84 -18.63
N TYR A 265 17.58 -19.65 -18.34
CA TYR A 265 16.90 -18.40 -18.67
C TYR A 265 17.36 -17.25 -17.78
N ALA A 266 17.54 -17.49 -16.47
CA ALA A 266 18.04 -16.51 -15.51
C ALA A 266 19.42 -15.97 -15.91
N HIS A 267 20.32 -16.82 -16.42
CA HIS A 267 21.62 -16.41 -16.96
C HIS A 267 21.52 -15.35 -18.10
N CYS A 268 20.40 -15.32 -18.82
CA CYS A 268 20.14 -14.34 -19.89
C CYS A 268 19.44 -13.07 -19.40
N VAL A 269 19.02 -13.02 -18.13
CA VAL A 269 18.27 -11.91 -17.53
C VAL A 269 19.17 -11.16 -16.56
N THR A 270 19.68 -9.99 -16.96
CA THR A 270 20.52 -9.15 -16.10
C THR A 270 19.82 -8.78 -14.79
N GLY A 271 20.42 -9.09 -13.66
CA GLY A 271 19.85 -8.86 -12.32
C GLY A 271 19.10 -10.07 -11.73
N ALA A 272 19.02 -11.20 -12.45
CA ALA A 272 18.41 -12.44 -11.94
C ALA A 272 19.39 -13.29 -11.11
N GLU A 273 20.65 -12.88 -11.01
CA GLU A 273 21.69 -13.61 -10.32
C GLU A 273 21.31 -13.84 -8.85
N SER A 274 21.55 -15.04 -8.34
CA SER A 274 21.23 -15.43 -6.96
C SER A 274 19.75 -15.38 -6.58
N THR A 275 18.84 -15.36 -7.55
CA THR A 275 17.40 -15.56 -7.30
C THR A 275 17.16 -16.94 -6.67
N THR A 276 16.37 -16.99 -5.60
CA THR A 276 15.96 -18.26 -5.00
C THR A 276 14.61 -18.71 -5.54
N ALA A 277 14.42 -20.01 -5.71
CA ALA A 277 13.12 -20.56 -6.13
C ALA A 277 12.96 -22.01 -5.67
N VAL A 278 11.74 -22.39 -5.34
CA VAL A 278 11.35 -23.78 -5.12
C VAL A 278 10.12 -24.11 -5.93
N THR A 279 10.07 -25.33 -6.48
CA THR A 279 8.90 -25.83 -7.19
C THR A 279 8.61 -27.28 -6.82
N ALA A 280 7.33 -27.57 -6.64
CA ALA A 280 6.81 -28.87 -6.26
C ALA A 280 5.72 -29.30 -7.25
N PHE A 281 5.84 -30.50 -7.80
CA PHE A 281 4.85 -31.14 -8.64
C PHE A 281 4.09 -32.15 -7.79
N ILE A 282 2.78 -31.99 -7.71
CA ILE A 282 1.89 -32.80 -6.90
C ILE A 282 1.08 -33.68 -7.84
N ASP A 283 1.20 -35.00 -7.68
CA ASP A 283 0.40 -36.00 -8.38
C ASP A 283 -0.61 -36.60 -7.40
N PHE A 284 -1.86 -36.12 -7.48
CA PHE A 284 -2.93 -36.54 -6.58
C PHE A 284 -3.38 -37.97 -6.88
N SER A 285 -3.24 -38.43 -8.13
CA SER A 285 -3.60 -39.80 -8.51
C SER A 285 -2.65 -40.84 -7.91
N ARG A 286 -1.37 -40.46 -7.73
CA ARG A 286 -0.33 -41.33 -7.18
C ARG A 286 0.01 -41.05 -5.72
N HIS A 287 -0.57 -39.99 -5.14
CA HIS A 287 -0.23 -39.47 -3.82
C HIS A 287 1.28 -39.21 -3.66
N LEU A 288 1.86 -38.49 -4.61
CA LEU A 288 3.28 -38.14 -4.61
C LEU A 288 3.48 -36.63 -4.72
N ILE A 289 4.41 -36.10 -3.93
CA ILE A 289 5.02 -34.79 -4.16
C ILE A 289 6.45 -35.03 -4.62
N THR A 290 6.79 -34.44 -5.75
CA THR A 290 8.16 -34.32 -6.22
C THR A 290 8.58 -32.86 -6.17
N TYR A 291 9.78 -32.54 -5.69
CA TYR A 291 10.23 -31.15 -5.54
C TYR A 291 11.72 -30.98 -5.83
N SER A 292 12.09 -29.74 -6.14
CA SER A 292 13.46 -29.27 -6.33
C SER A 292 13.55 -27.81 -5.87
N SER A 293 14.66 -27.42 -5.23
CA SER A 293 14.86 -26.10 -4.63
C SER A 293 16.21 -25.49 -5.03
N ALA A 294 16.15 -24.37 -5.75
CA ALA A 294 17.27 -23.51 -6.08
C ALA A 294 17.51 -22.49 -4.95
N GLY A 295 18.28 -22.90 -3.94
CA GLY A 295 18.76 -22.05 -2.84
C GLY A 295 17.68 -21.51 -1.90
N HIS A 296 16.45 -21.98 -2.03
CA HIS A 296 15.29 -21.50 -1.29
C HIS A 296 15.07 -22.30 0.01
N PRO A 297 14.49 -21.70 1.07
CA PRO A 297 14.08 -22.42 2.26
C PRO A 297 13.20 -23.66 1.94
N PRO A 298 13.33 -24.75 2.71
CA PRO A 298 12.62 -26.00 2.40
C PRO A 298 11.10 -25.82 2.54
N PRO A 299 10.29 -26.29 1.57
CA PRO A 299 8.85 -26.40 1.74
C PRO A 299 8.51 -27.26 2.96
N VAL A 300 7.37 -27.00 3.58
CA VAL A 300 6.91 -27.74 4.76
C VAL A 300 5.72 -28.62 4.41
N LEU A 301 5.80 -29.90 4.72
CA LEU A 301 4.72 -30.87 4.59
C LEU A 301 4.16 -31.19 5.98
N LEU A 302 2.93 -30.75 6.26
CA LEU A 302 2.13 -31.24 7.37
C LEU A 302 1.42 -32.52 6.92
N ARG A 303 1.76 -33.65 7.51
CA ARG A 303 1.16 -34.95 7.19
C ARG A 303 -0.19 -35.12 7.89
N GLY A 304 -1.05 -35.98 7.35
CA GLY A 304 -2.39 -36.23 7.93
C GLY A 304 -2.37 -36.82 9.36
N ASP A 305 -1.24 -37.38 9.81
CA ASP A 305 -1.03 -37.82 11.20
C ASP A 305 -0.60 -36.69 12.14
N GLY A 306 -0.43 -35.48 11.62
CA GLY A 306 0.02 -34.29 12.34
C GLY A 306 1.53 -34.15 12.47
N THR A 307 2.33 -35.02 11.85
CA THR A 307 3.79 -34.84 11.77
C THR A 307 4.13 -33.77 10.74
N VAL A 308 5.22 -33.03 11.00
CA VAL A 308 5.69 -31.97 10.12
C VAL A 308 7.07 -32.35 9.58
N GLU A 309 7.24 -32.25 8.27
CA GLU A 309 8.48 -32.59 7.56
C GLU A 309 8.96 -31.39 6.73
N LEU A 310 10.24 -31.06 6.85
CA LEU A 310 10.92 -30.11 5.96
C LEU A 310 11.41 -30.87 4.73
N LEU A 311 11.03 -30.39 3.55
CA LEU A 311 11.41 -30.99 2.27
C LEU A 311 12.78 -30.44 1.81
N ASP A 312 13.86 -30.88 2.45
CA ASP A 312 15.23 -30.32 2.30
C ASP A 312 16.19 -31.19 1.47
N ARG A 313 15.76 -32.38 1.06
CA ARG A 313 16.59 -33.38 0.35
C ARG A 313 16.95 -33.06 -1.12
N ALA A 314 16.45 -31.96 -1.69
CA ALA A 314 16.64 -31.59 -3.09
C ALA A 314 16.97 -30.11 -3.25
N THR A 315 17.81 -29.60 -2.35
CA THR A 315 18.30 -28.22 -2.38
C THR A 315 19.66 -28.15 -3.06
N ASP A 316 19.81 -27.21 -3.98
CA ASP A 316 21.06 -26.83 -4.62
C ASP A 316 21.23 -25.29 -4.60
N PRO A 317 22.33 -24.72 -5.12
CA PRO A 317 22.54 -23.27 -5.07
C PRO A 317 21.44 -22.47 -5.79
N PRO A 318 21.29 -21.17 -5.46
CA PRO A 318 20.39 -20.25 -6.17
C PRO A 318 20.59 -20.23 -7.69
N LEU A 319 19.64 -19.65 -8.41
CA LEU A 319 19.71 -19.51 -9.86
C LEU A 319 20.94 -18.69 -10.26
N ASP A 320 21.60 -19.13 -11.34
CA ASP A 320 22.80 -18.49 -11.90
C ASP A 320 23.97 -18.33 -10.90
N ALA A 321 24.02 -19.15 -9.85
CA ALA A 321 25.09 -19.14 -8.84
C ALA A 321 26.11 -20.29 -9.00
N ALA A 322 25.76 -21.35 -9.74
CA ALA A 322 26.60 -22.53 -9.87
C ALA A 322 27.76 -22.30 -10.86
N PHE A 323 28.98 -22.62 -10.43
CA PHE A 323 30.18 -22.55 -11.29
C PHE A 323 30.28 -23.72 -12.29
N GLU A 324 29.60 -24.84 -12.02
CA GLU A 324 29.60 -26.05 -12.86
C GLU A 324 28.17 -26.52 -13.13
N SER A 325 27.91 -26.93 -14.38
CA SER A 325 26.60 -27.45 -14.79
C SER A 325 26.43 -28.89 -14.33
N SER A 326 25.90 -29.07 -13.12
CA SER A 326 25.36 -30.36 -12.65
C SER A 326 23.84 -30.37 -12.79
N PRO A 327 23.20 -31.53 -13.06
CA PRO A 327 21.75 -31.64 -13.02
C PRO A 327 21.21 -31.22 -11.65
N ARG A 328 20.11 -30.46 -11.63
CA ARG A 328 19.50 -30.05 -10.36
C ARG A 328 18.92 -31.28 -9.65
N PRO A 329 19.06 -31.41 -8.32
CA PRO A 329 18.55 -32.56 -7.59
C PRO A 329 17.02 -32.53 -7.53
N GLU A 330 16.44 -33.72 -7.41
CA GLU A 330 15.00 -33.92 -7.25
C GLU A 330 14.76 -34.95 -6.15
N ALA A 331 13.75 -34.71 -5.31
CA ALA A 331 13.31 -35.66 -4.30
C ALA A 331 11.80 -35.87 -4.39
N THR A 332 11.37 -37.09 -4.07
CA THR A 332 9.97 -37.48 -4.05
C THR A 332 9.61 -38.02 -2.67
N THR A 333 8.45 -37.61 -2.17
CA THR A 333 7.86 -38.11 -0.92
C THR A 333 6.41 -38.51 -1.13
N ALA A 334 5.98 -39.54 -0.42
CA ALA A 334 4.60 -39.99 -0.44
C ALA A 334 3.72 -39.08 0.42
N VAL A 335 2.49 -38.89 -0.03
CA VAL A 335 1.50 -38.06 0.64
C VAL A 335 0.41 -38.94 1.22
N THR A 336 -0.12 -38.55 2.37
CA THR A 336 -1.29 -39.18 2.98
C THR A 336 -2.49 -38.24 2.84
N ASP A 337 -3.68 -38.83 2.72
CA ASP A 337 -4.93 -38.05 2.72
C ASP A 337 -4.99 -37.12 3.93
N GLY A 338 -5.39 -35.86 3.70
CA GLY A 338 -5.43 -34.83 4.74
C GLY A 338 -4.09 -34.17 5.03
N GLY A 339 -3.06 -34.46 4.24
CA GLY A 339 -1.81 -33.71 4.25
C GLY A 339 -1.99 -32.27 3.74
N THR A 340 -1.07 -31.39 4.08
CA THR A 340 -1.03 -30.01 3.60
C THR A 340 0.42 -29.62 3.28
N LEU A 341 0.64 -29.10 2.07
CA LEU A 341 1.93 -28.60 1.61
C LEU A 341 1.97 -27.07 1.73
N LEU A 342 3.07 -26.54 2.24
CA LEU A 342 3.33 -25.11 2.36
C LEU A 342 4.61 -24.73 1.62
N LEU A 343 4.49 -23.75 0.73
CA LEU A 343 5.62 -23.04 0.11
C LEU A 343 5.55 -21.58 0.53
N TYR A 344 6.68 -20.97 0.84
CA TYR A 344 6.74 -19.63 1.42
C TYR A 344 8.07 -18.98 1.12
N THR A 345 8.12 -17.65 1.02
CA THR A 345 9.39 -16.91 0.92
C THR A 345 10.02 -16.70 2.29
N ASP A 346 11.31 -16.38 2.29
CA ASP A 346 12.10 -16.17 3.50
C ASP A 346 11.54 -15.07 4.41
N GLY A 347 10.88 -14.04 3.88
CA GLY A 347 10.25 -13.02 4.72
C GLY A 347 9.16 -13.56 5.66
N LEU A 348 8.66 -14.79 5.47
CA LEU A 348 7.84 -15.45 6.49
C LEU A 348 8.64 -15.82 7.74
N ILE A 349 9.88 -16.29 7.58
CA ILE A 349 10.70 -16.91 8.63
C ILE A 349 11.94 -16.10 9.05
N GLU A 350 12.48 -15.24 8.18
CA GLU A 350 13.72 -14.52 8.38
C GLU A 350 13.49 -13.19 9.10
N ARG A 351 14.35 -12.89 10.08
CA ARG A 351 14.37 -11.59 10.76
C ARG A 351 15.82 -11.14 10.91
N ARG A 352 16.07 -9.84 10.83
CA ARG A 352 17.42 -9.23 10.86
C ARG A 352 18.33 -9.66 12.02
N HIS A 353 17.77 -10.14 13.12
CA HIS A 353 18.51 -10.51 14.34
C HIS A 353 18.15 -11.91 14.83
N GLN A 354 17.57 -12.75 13.98
CA GLN A 354 17.13 -14.10 14.31
C GLN A 354 17.67 -15.08 13.30
N ASP A 355 18.08 -16.25 13.76
CA ASP A 355 18.52 -17.33 12.89
C ASP A 355 17.33 -17.91 12.10
N ILE A 356 17.57 -18.27 10.84
CA ILE A 356 16.60 -18.91 9.95
C ILE A 356 16.05 -20.18 10.58
N ASP A 357 16.89 -20.96 11.28
CA ASP A 357 16.48 -22.18 11.98
C ASP A 357 15.43 -21.92 13.07
N THR A 358 15.49 -20.73 13.70
CA THR A 358 14.50 -20.35 14.70
C THR A 358 13.17 -20.02 14.03
N GLY A 359 13.19 -19.33 12.89
CA GLY A 359 11.99 -19.04 12.08
C GLY A 359 11.34 -20.31 11.56
N LEU A 360 12.13 -21.26 11.06
CA LEU A 360 11.67 -22.59 10.65
C LEU A 360 11.02 -23.36 11.81
N SER A 361 11.66 -23.36 12.99
CA SER A 361 11.10 -24.00 14.18
C SER A 361 9.76 -23.37 14.60
N GLN A 362 9.64 -22.05 14.53
CA GLN A 362 8.38 -21.35 14.82
C GLN A 362 7.29 -21.71 13.80
N LEU A 363 7.63 -21.84 12.52
CA LEU A 363 6.71 -22.27 11.48
C LEU A 363 6.21 -23.70 11.74
N THR A 364 7.10 -24.65 12.02
CA THR A 364 6.71 -26.05 12.29
C THR A 364 5.86 -26.16 13.56
N ASP A 365 6.21 -25.45 14.64
CA ASP A 365 5.41 -25.37 15.87
C ASP A 365 4.00 -24.81 15.63
N THR A 366 3.91 -23.78 14.77
CA THR A 366 2.63 -23.15 14.38
C THR A 366 1.75 -24.14 13.61
N LEU A 367 2.33 -24.92 12.70
CA LEU A 367 1.60 -25.95 11.95
C LEU A 367 1.10 -27.07 12.87
N ILE A 368 1.93 -27.52 13.81
CA ILE A 368 1.52 -28.53 14.80
C ILE A 368 0.36 -28.01 15.66
N ARG A 369 0.43 -26.74 16.09
CA ARG A 369 -0.62 -26.10 16.91
C ARG A 369 -1.95 -26.02 16.17
N HIS A 370 -1.91 -25.69 14.88
CA HIS A 370 -3.11 -25.46 14.06
C HIS A 370 -3.49 -26.63 13.15
N LYS A 371 -2.95 -27.84 13.41
CA LYS A 371 -3.17 -29.03 12.57
C LYS A 371 -4.63 -29.46 12.42
N GLU A 372 -5.51 -29.01 13.32
CA GLU A 372 -6.95 -29.32 13.26
C GLU A 372 -7.71 -28.41 12.29
N LEU A 373 -7.09 -27.34 11.78
CA LEU A 373 -7.68 -26.49 10.75
C LEU A 373 -7.75 -27.23 9.42
N SER A 374 -8.97 -27.52 8.98
CA SER A 374 -9.23 -28.36 7.81
C SER A 374 -9.22 -27.62 6.47
N THR A 375 -9.04 -26.29 6.45
CA THR A 375 -9.06 -25.50 5.21
C THR A 375 -7.72 -24.77 5.00
N PRO A 376 -7.21 -24.73 3.76
CA PRO A 376 -6.01 -23.97 3.41
C PRO A 376 -6.09 -22.50 3.83
N GLU A 377 -7.25 -21.88 3.70
CA GLU A 377 -7.46 -20.47 4.02
C GLU A 377 -7.29 -20.21 5.51
N ALA A 378 -7.90 -21.04 6.36
CA ALA A 378 -7.81 -20.88 7.81
C ALA A 378 -6.37 -21.13 8.29
N LEU A 379 -5.70 -22.15 7.74
CA LEU A 379 -4.31 -22.42 8.07
C LEU A 379 -3.37 -21.31 7.61
N ALA A 380 -3.55 -20.80 6.38
CA ALA A 380 -2.76 -19.68 5.87
C ALA A 380 -2.95 -18.43 6.73
N ASP A 381 -4.18 -18.10 7.14
CA ASP A 381 -4.45 -16.97 8.02
C ASP A 381 -3.81 -17.15 9.40
N ALA A 382 -3.88 -18.35 9.98
CA ALA A 382 -3.26 -18.66 11.26
C ALA A 382 -1.72 -18.52 11.21
N VAL A 383 -1.08 -19.07 10.17
CA VAL A 383 0.37 -18.95 9.96
C VAL A 383 0.78 -17.49 9.80
N MET A 384 0.06 -16.72 8.98
CA MET A 384 0.35 -15.29 8.77
C MET A 384 0.12 -14.44 10.03
N ASN A 385 -0.77 -14.85 10.94
CA ASN A 385 -1.02 -14.13 12.18
C ASN A 385 0.01 -14.47 13.28
N ASP A 386 0.45 -15.73 13.35
CA ASP A 386 1.39 -16.19 14.37
C ASP A 386 2.84 -15.77 14.06
N LEU A 387 3.23 -15.76 12.78
CA LEU A 387 4.63 -15.51 12.38
C LEU A 387 4.94 -14.06 12.02
N ILE A 388 3.95 -13.27 11.61
CA ILE A 388 4.19 -11.89 11.18
C ILE A 388 3.86 -10.91 12.31
N PRO A 389 4.84 -10.12 12.79
CA PRO A 389 4.60 -9.12 13.83
C PRO A 389 3.55 -8.08 13.42
N ALA A 390 2.88 -7.51 14.42
CA ALA A 390 1.93 -6.41 14.20
C ALA A 390 2.59 -5.15 13.60
N GLU A 391 3.88 -4.96 13.84
CA GLU A 391 4.69 -3.88 13.27
C GLU A 391 5.06 -4.13 11.79
N GLY A 392 4.78 -5.34 11.29
CA GLY A 392 5.04 -5.80 9.93
C GLY A 392 6.39 -6.48 9.74
N VAL A 393 6.68 -6.85 8.49
CA VAL A 393 7.92 -7.51 8.06
C VAL A 393 8.82 -6.52 7.33
N THR A 394 10.13 -6.75 7.44
CA THR A 394 11.16 -5.99 6.70
C THR A 394 11.34 -6.48 5.28
N ASP A 395 10.85 -7.67 4.98
CA ASP A 395 10.88 -8.29 3.66
C ASP A 395 9.48 -8.67 3.19
N ASP A 396 9.37 -8.96 1.91
CA ASP A 396 8.12 -9.42 1.30
C ASP A 396 7.79 -10.84 1.78
N THR A 397 6.52 -11.22 1.75
CA THR A 397 6.10 -12.55 2.18
C THR A 397 5.06 -13.10 1.24
N ALA A 398 5.39 -14.15 0.52
CA ALA A 398 4.45 -15.01 -0.16
C ALA A 398 4.28 -16.32 0.63
N LEU A 399 3.05 -16.81 0.69
CA LEU A 399 2.70 -18.09 1.29
C LEU A 399 1.65 -18.78 0.41
N VAL A 400 1.92 -20.02 0.02
CA VAL A 400 0.99 -20.91 -0.68
C VAL A 400 0.74 -22.13 0.21
N VAL A 401 -0.53 -22.45 0.43
CA VAL A 401 -0.98 -23.61 1.20
C VAL A 401 -1.84 -24.48 0.30
N VAL A 402 -1.54 -25.77 0.20
CA VAL A 402 -2.25 -26.72 -0.67
C VAL A 402 -2.71 -27.94 0.13
N SER A 403 -4.01 -28.24 0.13
CA SER A 403 -4.54 -29.49 0.68
C SER A 403 -4.25 -30.66 -0.26
N LEU A 404 -3.85 -31.79 0.31
CA LEU A 404 -3.41 -32.98 -0.39
C LEU A 404 -4.41 -34.14 -0.32
#